data_AF-A0AAU9UYY8-F1
#
_entry.id   AF-A0AAU9UYY8-F1
#
_cell.length_a   1.000
_cell.length_b   1.000
_cell.length_c   1.000
_cell.angle_alpha   90.00
_cell.angle_beta   90.00
_cell.angle_gamma   90.00
#
_symmetry.space_group_name_H-M   'P 1'
#
loop_
_entity.id
_entity.type
_entity.pdbx_description
1 polymer ?
#
loop_
_entity_poly.entity_id
_entity_poly.type
_entity_poly.pdbx_seq_one_letter_code
_entity_poly.pdbx_strand_id
1 'polypeptide(L)'
;MNGTTDKKTLYSYVSLREKKYSGLNYNYTNNTALYANFVPFLMDLSMKLLRNVHDNIKNNYGLSKTDIKILEDAFKSSRIEYHFILKDNIKIMMDKMNYNYPEVLLLDFTDFSNYLIQIIIESNLNKLSGEVLSKPSYAYNYLLKYSILRQQMKIVINIIEVNICDKFSICVQKSDYSEYLTEWLRYILNANNVTINKLFYEISRISKSNLYNSTTMIKFHHKLDIITASGCIYQRSAIDFLDEVVSGHDIIKFVNRELRKYVILFKNLFEIVDENYEVNTTNEKELDKISKRLHLWIESENFEIRPVLEDIVDNIWYNVQKWPTKVQINLRNICTEIITLK
;
A
#
# COMPACT_ATOMS: atom_id res chain seq x y z
N MET A 1 -2.45 4.37 -31.13
CA MET A 1 -1.20 5.04 -30.66
C MET A 1 -0.04 4.18 -31.14
N ASN A 2 0.96 4.77 -31.81
CA ASN A 2 2.16 4.03 -32.22
C ASN A 2 2.97 3.67 -30.97
N GLY A 3 2.97 2.38 -30.62
CA GLY A 3 3.64 1.80 -29.46
C GLY A 3 5.16 1.71 -29.65
N THR A 4 5.84 2.84 -29.60
CA THR A 4 7.28 2.89 -29.38
C THR A 4 7.53 3.54 -28.02
N THR A 5 7.36 2.76 -26.95
CA THR A 5 8.00 3.07 -25.68
C THR A 5 9.49 3.18 -25.95
N ASP A 6 10.05 4.36 -25.76
CA ASP A 6 11.42 4.70 -26.18
C ASP A 6 12.41 3.78 -25.46
N LYS A 7 12.99 2.82 -26.22
CA LYS A 7 13.90 1.79 -25.72
C LYS A 7 15.05 2.39 -24.90
N LYS A 8 15.44 3.65 -25.16
CA LYS A 8 16.48 4.38 -24.43
C LYS A 8 16.16 4.59 -22.94
N THR A 9 14.90 4.84 -22.58
CA THR A 9 14.49 5.09 -21.19
C THR A 9 14.57 3.81 -20.36
N LEU A 10 14.30 2.65 -20.97
CA LEU A 10 14.41 1.34 -20.32
C LEU A 10 15.87 1.00 -19.97
N TYR A 11 16.82 1.32 -20.85
CA TYR A 11 18.25 1.02 -20.64
C TYR A 11 18.94 1.92 -19.61
N SER A 12 18.50 3.18 -19.44
CA SER A 12 19.08 4.06 -18.43
C SER A 12 18.73 3.64 -17.00
N TYR A 13 17.55 3.04 -16.79
CA TYR A 13 17.12 2.56 -15.47
C TYR A 13 17.88 1.30 -15.01
N VAL A 14 18.13 0.36 -15.91
CA VAL A 14 18.86 -0.89 -15.63
C VAL A 14 20.32 -0.64 -15.24
N SER A 15 21.02 0.26 -15.95
CA SER A 15 22.45 0.52 -15.73
C SER A 15 22.80 1.23 -14.40
N LEU A 16 21.84 1.94 -13.79
CA LEU A 16 22.07 2.65 -12.52
C LEU A 16 22.08 1.72 -11.30
N ARG A 17 21.48 0.52 -11.38
CA ARG A 17 21.34 -0.39 -10.22
C ARG A 17 22.33 -1.56 -10.20
N GLU A 18 22.94 -1.93 -11.32
CA GLU A 18 24.09 -2.87 -11.32
C GLU A 18 25.21 -2.42 -10.36
N LYS A 19 25.36 -1.11 -10.15
CA LYS A 19 26.30 -0.53 -9.18
C LYS A 19 25.89 -0.67 -7.71
N LYS A 20 24.61 -0.86 -7.39
CA LYS A 20 24.12 -0.92 -6.00
C LYS A 20 24.18 -2.34 -5.42
N TYR A 21 24.09 -3.37 -6.27
CA TYR A 21 23.97 -4.78 -5.85
C TYR A 21 25.21 -5.64 -6.12
N SER A 22 26.30 -5.06 -6.66
CA SER A 22 27.57 -5.73 -6.89
C SER A 22 28.32 -6.19 -5.63
N GLY A 23 27.76 -5.94 -4.43
CA GLY A 23 28.33 -6.31 -3.14
C GLY A 23 27.69 -7.51 -2.43
N LEU A 24 26.65 -8.14 -2.99
CA LEU A 24 25.95 -9.26 -2.36
C LEU A 24 26.43 -10.60 -2.93
N ASN A 25 27.13 -11.39 -2.10
CA ASN A 25 27.71 -12.67 -2.48
C ASN A 25 26.77 -13.81 -2.04
N TYR A 26 25.82 -14.21 -2.89
CA TYR A 26 24.95 -15.35 -2.65
C TYR A 26 25.27 -16.49 -3.63
N ASN A 27 25.67 -17.65 -3.07
CA ASN A 27 25.89 -18.88 -3.82
C ASN A 27 24.54 -19.53 -4.18
N TYR A 28 23.91 -19.11 -5.28
CA TYR A 28 22.77 -19.81 -5.85
C TYR A 28 23.18 -20.64 -7.07
N THR A 29 22.90 -21.94 -7.02
CA THR A 29 23.02 -22.83 -8.16
C THR A 29 21.97 -22.49 -9.22
N ASN A 30 22.43 -22.37 -10.46
CA ASN A 30 21.68 -22.00 -11.66
C ASN A 30 20.40 -22.85 -11.85
N ASN A 31 19.26 -22.36 -11.35
CA ASN A 31 18.00 -23.11 -11.29
C ASN A 31 17.05 -22.68 -12.42
N THR A 32 17.24 -23.22 -13.62
CA THR A 32 16.35 -23.08 -14.78
C THR A 32 14.88 -23.43 -14.46
N ALA A 33 14.63 -24.30 -13.46
CA ALA A 33 13.29 -24.68 -13.00
C ALA A 33 12.54 -23.56 -12.25
N LEU A 34 13.24 -22.62 -11.61
CA LEU A 34 12.61 -21.46 -10.97
C LEU A 34 12.01 -20.54 -12.05
N TYR A 35 12.75 -20.27 -13.14
CA TYR A 35 12.33 -19.38 -14.24
C TYR A 35 11.09 -19.87 -15.00
N ALA A 36 10.95 -21.19 -15.22
CA ALA A 36 9.82 -21.76 -15.96
C ALA A 36 8.47 -21.58 -15.26
N ASN A 37 8.45 -21.54 -13.93
CA ASN A 37 7.26 -21.25 -13.12
C ASN A 37 7.09 -19.75 -12.83
N PHE A 38 8.18 -18.99 -12.95
CA PHE A 38 8.24 -17.58 -12.60
C PHE A 38 7.45 -16.68 -13.55
N VAL A 39 7.73 -16.80 -14.86
CA VAL A 39 7.09 -15.94 -15.87
C VAL A 39 5.58 -16.17 -15.94
N PRO A 40 5.06 -17.41 -15.96
CA PRO A 40 3.61 -17.63 -15.92
C PRO A 40 2.94 -17.07 -14.68
N PHE A 41 3.57 -17.19 -13.51
CA PHE A 41 3.07 -16.62 -12.26
C PHE A 41 2.97 -15.10 -12.33
N LEU A 42 4.04 -14.45 -12.77
CA LEU A 42 4.10 -13.00 -12.88
C LEU A 42 3.09 -12.46 -13.90
N MET A 43 2.89 -13.16 -15.01
CA MET A 43 1.84 -12.84 -15.99
C MET A 43 0.43 -12.96 -15.38
N ASP A 44 0.16 -14.01 -14.60
CA ASP A 44 -1.14 -14.20 -13.95
C ASP A 44 -1.39 -13.13 -12.87
N LEU A 45 -0.38 -12.86 -12.05
CA LEU A 45 -0.41 -11.83 -11.02
C LEU A 45 -0.69 -10.45 -11.63
N SER A 46 0.03 -10.08 -12.69
CA SER A 46 -0.18 -8.84 -13.46
C SER A 46 -1.62 -8.72 -13.99
N MET A 47 -2.23 -9.81 -14.46
CA MET A 47 -3.62 -9.79 -14.92
C MET A 47 -4.62 -9.70 -13.77
N LYS A 48 -4.33 -10.31 -12.61
CA LYS A 48 -5.11 -10.15 -11.37
C LYS A 48 -5.03 -8.70 -10.88
N LEU A 49 -3.85 -8.09 -10.89
CA LEU A 49 -3.60 -6.71 -10.50
C LEU A 49 -4.41 -5.73 -11.35
N LEU A 50 -4.43 -5.90 -12.67
CA LEU A 50 -5.21 -5.03 -13.55
C LEU A 50 -6.73 -5.12 -13.28
N ARG A 51 -7.24 -6.30 -12.93
CA ARG A 51 -8.64 -6.49 -12.52
C ARG A 51 -8.91 -5.83 -11.17
N ASN A 52 -8.03 -6.04 -10.19
CA ASN A 52 -8.16 -5.42 -8.87
C ASN A 52 -8.15 -3.89 -8.96
N VAL A 53 -7.25 -3.33 -9.77
CA VAL A 53 -7.20 -1.89 -10.05
C VAL A 53 -8.51 -1.40 -10.68
N HIS A 54 -9.01 -2.10 -11.71
CA HIS A 54 -10.30 -1.77 -12.32
C HIS A 54 -11.43 -1.76 -11.28
N ASP A 55 -11.56 -2.84 -10.52
CA ASP A 55 -12.64 -3.02 -9.55
C ASP A 55 -12.52 -2.02 -8.39
N ASN A 56 -11.31 -1.71 -7.95
CA ASN A 56 -11.05 -0.68 -6.95
C ASN A 56 -11.47 0.70 -7.46
N ILE A 57 -11.05 1.08 -8.66
CA ILE A 57 -11.40 2.39 -9.24
C ILE A 57 -12.93 2.51 -9.38
N LYS A 58 -13.56 1.46 -9.89
CA LYS A 58 -15.01 1.39 -10.10
C LYS A 58 -15.80 1.52 -8.79
N ASN A 59 -15.41 0.79 -7.75
CA ASN A 59 -16.24 0.61 -6.56
C ASN A 59 -15.92 1.60 -5.42
N ASN A 60 -14.73 2.20 -5.41
CA ASN A 60 -14.22 2.88 -4.20
C ASN A 60 -14.12 4.41 -4.31
N TYR A 61 -14.30 4.98 -5.51
CA TYR A 61 -14.09 6.43 -5.75
C TYR A 61 -15.36 7.18 -6.15
N GLY A 62 -16.54 6.57 -5.95
CA GLY A 62 -17.83 7.25 -6.13
C GLY A 62 -18.13 7.70 -7.56
N LEU A 63 -17.58 7.02 -8.58
CA LEU A 63 -17.75 7.39 -10.00
C LEU A 63 -19.22 7.32 -10.46
N SER A 64 -19.61 8.14 -11.46
CA SER A 64 -20.97 8.07 -12.04
C SER A 64 -21.12 6.77 -12.81
N LYS A 65 -22.37 6.38 -13.07
CA LYS A 65 -22.66 5.31 -14.04
C LYS A 65 -22.01 5.57 -15.41
N THR A 66 -21.99 6.83 -15.87
CA THR A 66 -21.35 7.24 -17.12
C THR A 66 -19.83 7.03 -17.07
N ASP A 67 -19.18 7.51 -16.00
CA ASP A 67 -17.74 7.36 -15.79
C ASP A 67 -17.34 5.88 -15.62
N ILE A 68 -18.15 5.08 -14.91
CA ILE A 68 -17.96 3.63 -14.77
C ILE A 68 -17.99 2.94 -16.13
N LYS A 69 -18.93 3.29 -17.00
CA LYS A 69 -19.01 2.69 -18.35
C LYS A 69 -17.78 3.04 -19.20
N ILE A 70 -17.33 4.29 -19.17
CA ILE A 70 -16.11 4.74 -19.85
C ILE A 70 -14.89 3.97 -19.32
N LEU A 71 -14.81 3.79 -18.00
CA LEU A 71 -13.76 3.03 -17.33
C LEU A 71 -13.76 1.55 -17.78
N GLU A 72 -14.91 0.91 -17.80
CA GLU A 72 -15.07 -0.51 -18.20
C GLU A 72 -14.60 -0.74 -19.64
N ASP A 73 -15.04 0.10 -20.58
CA ASP A 73 -14.63 0.02 -21.99
C ASP A 73 -13.12 0.26 -22.17
N ALA A 74 -12.58 1.20 -21.40
CA ALA A 74 -11.16 1.55 -21.42
C ALA A 74 -10.28 0.40 -20.88
N PHE A 75 -10.62 -0.16 -19.71
CA PHE A 75 -9.87 -1.26 -19.10
C PHE A 75 -9.96 -2.56 -19.92
N LYS A 76 -11.11 -2.83 -20.56
CA LYS A 76 -11.25 -3.98 -21.48
C LYS A 76 -10.25 -3.90 -22.64
N SER A 77 -10.07 -2.71 -23.21
CA SER A 77 -9.14 -2.48 -24.31
C SER A 77 -7.69 -2.59 -23.84
N SER A 78 -7.34 -1.95 -22.72
CA SER A 78 -6.00 -1.98 -22.14
C SER A 78 -5.55 -3.37 -21.67
N ARG A 79 -6.48 -4.24 -21.26
CA ARG A 79 -6.16 -5.60 -20.79
C ARG A 79 -5.50 -6.46 -21.86
N ILE A 80 -5.95 -6.34 -23.11
CA ILE A 80 -5.37 -7.09 -24.23
C ILE A 80 -3.97 -6.55 -24.53
N GLU A 81 -3.85 -5.23 -24.67
CA GLU A 81 -2.59 -4.55 -24.95
C GLU A 81 -1.53 -4.81 -23.87
N TYR A 82 -1.93 -4.76 -22.59
CA TYR A 82 -1.06 -5.06 -21.45
C TYR A 82 -0.48 -6.47 -21.51
N HIS A 83 -1.32 -7.48 -21.78
CA HIS A 83 -0.88 -8.87 -21.83
C HIS A 83 0.15 -9.09 -22.95
N PHE A 84 -0.06 -8.49 -24.13
CA PHE A 84 0.88 -8.58 -25.25
C PHE A 84 2.20 -7.86 -24.96
N ILE A 85 2.13 -6.60 -24.50
CA ILE A 85 3.34 -5.81 -24.20
C ILE A 85 4.16 -6.48 -23.10
N LEU A 86 3.52 -6.98 -22.04
CA LEU A 86 4.20 -7.65 -20.94
C LEU A 86 4.88 -8.94 -21.41
N LYS A 87 4.17 -9.79 -22.16
CA LYS A 87 4.71 -11.05 -22.71
C LYS A 87 5.93 -10.83 -23.60
N ASP A 88 5.85 -9.87 -24.52
CA ASP A 88 6.93 -9.60 -25.47
C ASP A 88 8.16 -9.00 -24.78
N ASN A 89 7.96 -8.12 -23.79
CA ASN A 89 9.07 -7.49 -23.07
C ASN A 89 9.73 -8.42 -22.04
N ILE A 90 8.99 -9.29 -21.34
CA ILE A 90 9.61 -10.33 -20.50
C ILE A 90 10.53 -11.20 -21.35
N LYS A 91 10.07 -11.63 -22.53
CA LYS A 91 10.88 -12.44 -23.44
C LYS A 91 12.17 -11.71 -23.83
N ILE A 92 12.09 -10.42 -24.18
CA ILE A 92 13.27 -9.60 -24.51
C ILE A 92 14.21 -9.44 -23.31
N MET A 93 13.69 -9.26 -22.09
CA MET A 93 14.50 -9.18 -20.88
C MET A 93 15.25 -10.48 -20.62
N MET A 94 14.56 -11.62 -20.74
CA MET A 94 15.13 -12.96 -20.59
C MET A 94 16.17 -13.29 -21.67
N ASP A 95 15.93 -12.89 -22.92
CA ASP A 95 16.84 -13.16 -24.04
C ASP A 95 18.14 -12.33 -23.96
N LYS A 96 18.14 -11.21 -23.23
CA LYS A 96 19.27 -10.26 -23.16
C LYS A 96 20.11 -10.35 -21.90
N MET A 97 19.56 -10.90 -20.82
CA MET A 97 20.29 -11.05 -19.57
C MET A 97 20.46 -12.52 -19.24
N ASN A 98 21.72 -12.95 -19.08
CA ASN A 98 22.03 -14.14 -18.30
C ASN A 98 21.76 -13.82 -16.83
N TYR A 99 20.49 -13.85 -16.44
CA TYR A 99 20.12 -13.71 -15.04
C TYR A 99 20.70 -14.90 -14.28
N ASN A 100 21.80 -14.67 -13.57
CA ASN A 100 22.33 -15.61 -12.58
C ASN A 100 21.62 -15.47 -11.23
N TYR A 101 20.77 -14.43 -11.08
CA TYR A 101 20.11 -14.05 -9.83
C TYR A 101 18.60 -13.79 -10.06
N PRO A 102 17.71 -14.68 -9.61
CA PRO A 102 16.25 -14.53 -9.74
C PRO A 102 15.69 -13.24 -9.11
N GLU A 103 16.34 -12.75 -8.05
CA GLU A 103 15.99 -11.52 -7.33
C GLU A 103 16.15 -10.26 -8.20
N VAL A 104 17.13 -10.25 -9.12
CA VAL A 104 17.36 -9.11 -10.02
C VAL A 104 16.30 -9.07 -11.12
N LEU A 105 16.01 -10.22 -11.73
CA LEU A 105 14.90 -10.35 -12.70
C LEU A 105 13.57 -9.93 -12.06
N LEU A 106 13.37 -10.28 -10.80
CA LEU A 106 12.17 -9.95 -10.07
C LEU A 106 11.97 -8.45 -9.88
N LEU A 107 13.03 -7.74 -9.48
CA LEU A 107 12.98 -6.30 -9.30
C LEU A 107 12.74 -5.60 -10.64
N ASP A 108 13.45 -6.02 -11.69
CA ASP A 108 13.26 -5.49 -13.05
C ASP A 108 11.83 -5.74 -13.56
N PHE A 109 11.30 -6.94 -13.32
CA PHE A 109 9.93 -7.28 -13.68
C PHE A 109 8.93 -6.44 -12.89
N THR A 110 9.11 -6.30 -11.58
CA THR A 110 8.22 -5.54 -10.71
C THR A 110 8.19 -4.09 -11.15
N ASP A 111 9.35 -3.47 -11.39
CA ASP A 111 9.47 -2.10 -11.87
C ASP A 111 8.81 -1.93 -13.25
N PHE A 112 9.03 -2.86 -14.19
CA PHE A 112 8.41 -2.80 -15.51
C PHE A 112 6.89 -3.02 -15.48
N SER A 113 6.42 -4.01 -14.71
CA SER A 113 5.00 -4.30 -14.52
C SER A 113 4.28 -3.10 -13.91
N ASN A 114 4.88 -2.49 -12.88
CA ASN A 114 4.38 -1.27 -12.25
C ASN A 114 4.33 -0.11 -13.24
N TYR A 115 5.38 0.11 -14.04
CA TYR A 115 5.40 1.15 -15.06
C TYR A 115 4.27 0.98 -16.08
N LEU A 116 4.05 -0.24 -16.58
CA LEU A 116 2.96 -0.51 -17.51
C LEU A 116 1.58 -0.31 -16.87
N ILE A 117 1.39 -0.78 -15.63
CA ILE A 117 0.16 -0.58 -14.87
C ILE A 117 -0.11 0.92 -14.69
N GLN A 118 0.92 1.70 -14.34
CA GLN A 118 0.83 3.15 -14.18
C GLN A 118 0.33 3.82 -15.47
N ILE A 119 0.95 3.51 -16.62
CA ILE A 119 0.55 4.06 -17.92
C ILE A 119 -0.91 3.73 -18.24
N ILE A 120 -1.33 2.50 -17.96
CA ILE A 120 -2.70 2.05 -18.22
C ILE A 120 -3.70 2.80 -17.34
N ILE A 121 -3.39 2.93 -16.04
CA ILE A 121 -4.23 3.68 -15.10
C ILE A 121 -4.32 5.13 -15.55
N GLU A 122 -3.20 5.80 -15.81
CA GLU A 122 -3.15 7.20 -16.26
C GLU A 122 -3.98 7.39 -17.54
N SER A 123 -3.75 6.56 -18.56
CA SER A 123 -4.48 6.60 -19.84
C SER A 123 -5.98 6.40 -19.65
N ASN A 124 -6.40 5.49 -18.77
CA ASN A 124 -7.80 5.20 -18.53
C ASN A 124 -8.48 6.28 -17.67
N LEU A 125 -7.80 6.81 -16.65
CA LEU A 125 -8.31 7.94 -15.87
C LEU A 125 -8.44 9.21 -16.71
N ASN A 126 -7.56 9.42 -17.69
CA ASN A 126 -7.63 10.56 -18.61
C ASN A 126 -8.90 10.57 -19.48
N LYS A 127 -9.52 9.39 -19.72
CA LYS A 127 -10.76 9.27 -20.51
C LYS A 127 -12.02 9.69 -19.74
N LEU A 128 -11.95 9.83 -18.41
CA LEU A 128 -13.10 10.23 -17.60
C LEU A 128 -13.41 11.73 -17.80
N SER A 129 -14.60 12.02 -18.35
CA SER A 129 -15.09 13.36 -18.72
C SER A 129 -16.02 14.00 -17.67
N GLY A 130 -16.52 13.23 -16.69
CA GLY A 130 -16.78 13.79 -15.37
C GLY A 130 -18.14 14.43 -15.12
N GLU A 131 -19.20 13.61 -15.06
CA GLU A 131 -20.49 14.04 -14.46
C GLU A 131 -20.55 13.86 -12.94
N VAL A 132 -19.71 13.02 -12.30
CA VAL A 132 -19.48 13.14 -10.83
C VAL A 132 -18.36 14.12 -10.49
N LEU A 133 -17.52 14.39 -11.47
CA LEU A 133 -16.46 15.38 -11.39
C LEU A 133 -16.97 16.80 -11.69
N SER A 134 -18.30 16.97 -11.77
CA SER A 134 -18.97 18.20 -12.14
C SER A 134 -19.11 19.16 -10.95
N LYS A 135 -17.95 19.71 -10.54
CA LYS A 135 -17.68 21.04 -9.93
C LYS A 135 -17.31 21.13 -8.43
N PRO A 136 -16.46 22.13 -8.05
CA PRO A 136 -15.74 23.09 -8.90
C PRO A 136 -14.20 23.03 -8.74
N SER A 137 -13.50 22.49 -9.73
CA SER A 137 -12.32 23.08 -10.39
C SER A 137 -11.57 21.98 -11.14
N TYR A 138 -10.91 22.35 -12.24
CA TYR A 138 -9.93 21.49 -12.92
C TYR A 138 -8.92 20.88 -11.93
N ALA A 139 -8.53 21.66 -10.91
CA ALA A 139 -7.63 21.22 -9.85
C ALA A 139 -8.21 20.06 -9.02
N TYR A 140 -9.50 20.06 -8.69
CA TYR A 140 -10.14 18.97 -7.94
C TYR A 140 -10.13 17.64 -8.73
N ASN A 141 -10.42 17.70 -10.03
CA ASN A 141 -10.43 16.52 -10.89
C ASN A 141 -9.02 15.97 -11.11
N TYR A 142 -8.04 16.86 -11.25
CA TYR A 142 -6.63 16.50 -11.30
C TYR A 142 -6.16 15.83 -10.00
N LEU A 143 -6.51 16.41 -8.84
CA LEU A 143 -6.15 15.88 -7.53
C LEU A 143 -6.79 14.51 -7.26
N LEU A 144 -8.03 14.29 -7.68
CA LEU A 144 -8.69 12.99 -7.55
C LEU A 144 -8.04 11.92 -8.44
N LYS A 145 -7.76 12.23 -9.72
CA LYS A 145 -7.05 11.31 -10.62
C LYS A 145 -5.65 10.98 -10.10
N TYR A 146 -4.93 11.97 -9.59
CA TYR A 146 -3.63 11.78 -8.96
C TYR A 146 -3.72 10.90 -7.71
N SER A 147 -4.71 11.13 -6.85
CA SER A 147 -4.96 10.32 -5.66
C SER A 147 -5.27 8.86 -6.01
N ILE A 148 -6.16 8.63 -6.99
CA ILE A 148 -6.48 7.29 -7.49
C ILE A 148 -5.22 6.60 -7.98
N LEU A 149 -4.48 7.24 -8.91
CA LEU A 149 -3.26 6.68 -9.47
C LEU A 149 -2.27 6.28 -8.37
N ARG A 150 -1.98 7.22 -7.47
CA ARG A 150 -1.03 7.02 -6.37
C ARG A 150 -1.44 5.86 -5.46
N GLN A 151 -2.70 5.83 -5.02
CA GLN A 151 -3.21 4.76 -4.17
C GLN A 151 -3.12 3.39 -4.88
N GLN A 152 -3.53 3.33 -6.15
CA GLN A 152 -3.46 2.08 -6.92
C GLN A 152 -2.02 1.61 -7.10
N MET A 153 -1.06 2.50 -7.35
CA MET A 153 0.34 2.13 -7.46
C MET A 153 0.90 1.53 -6.16
N LYS A 154 0.57 2.09 -5.00
CA LYS A 154 0.98 1.54 -3.70
C LYS A 154 0.41 0.15 -3.46
N ILE A 155 -0.88 -0.04 -3.75
CA ILE A 155 -1.58 -1.32 -3.61
C ILE A 155 -0.93 -2.37 -4.52
N VAL A 156 -0.64 -2.00 -5.78
CA VAL A 156 -0.06 -2.89 -6.77
C VAL A 156 1.34 -3.35 -6.34
N ILE A 157 2.21 -2.43 -5.93
CA ILE A 157 3.55 -2.75 -5.43
C ILE A 157 3.46 -3.74 -4.26
N ASN A 158 2.61 -3.44 -3.28
CA ASN A 158 2.43 -4.28 -2.10
C ASN A 158 1.95 -5.70 -2.44
N ILE A 159 0.96 -5.83 -3.34
CA ILE A 159 0.45 -7.14 -3.77
C ILE A 159 1.56 -7.93 -4.49
N ILE A 160 2.38 -7.27 -5.31
CA ILE A 160 3.50 -7.92 -5.99
C ILE A 160 4.49 -8.48 -4.97
N GLU A 161 5.01 -7.62 -4.08
CA GLU A 161 6.02 -7.99 -3.07
C GLU A 161 5.57 -9.17 -2.21
N VAL A 162 4.31 -9.14 -1.74
CA VAL A 162 3.71 -10.20 -0.93
C VAL A 162 3.61 -11.51 -1.70
N ASN A 163 3.03 -11.48 -2.90
CA ASN A 163 2.78 -12.70 -3.69
C ASN A 163 4.10 -13.38 -4.09
N ILE A 164 5.13 -12.58 -4.35
CA ILE A 164 6.47 -13.09 -4.61
C ILE A 164 7.07 -13.73 -3.36
N CYS A 165 7.02 -13.04 -2.23
CA CYS A 165 7.54 -13.55 -0.95
C CYS A 165 6.86 -14.88 -0.61
N ASP A 166 5.55 -14.98 -0.75
CA ASP A 166 4.80 -16.21 -0.49
C ASP A 166 5.14 -17.34 -1.48
N LYS A 167 5.27 -17.03 -2.78
CA LYS A 167 5.46 -18.05 -3.81
C LYS A 167 6.89 -18.54 -3.97
N PHE A 168 7.86 -17.66 -3.74
CA PHE A 168 9.28 -17.89 -4.04
C PHE A 168 10.20 -17.67 -2.85
N SER A 169 9.67 -17.24 -1.70
CA SER A 169 10.47 -16.90 -0.51
C SER A 169 11.50 -15.79 -0.74
N ILE A 170 11.24 -14.93 -1.74
CA ILE A 170 12.02 -13.73 -2.01
C ILE A 170 11.27 -12.56 -1.37
N CYS A 171 11.64 -12.22 -0.15
CA CYS A 171 10.94 -11.23 0.67
C CYS A 171 11.82 -9.98 0.85
N VAL A 172 11.18 -8.80 0.84
CA VAL A 172 11.84 -7.56 1.26
C VAL A 172 12.04 -7.65 2.77
N GLN A 173 13.29 -7.56 3.23
CA GLN A 173 13.57 -7.47 4.66
C GLN A 173 12.99 -6.17 5.20
N LYS A 174 12.29 -6.27 6.33
CA LYS A 174 11.74 -5.11 7.03
C LYS A 174 12.56 -4.84 8.29
N SER A 175 13.17 -3.67 8.38
CA SER A 175 13.97 -3.23 9.53
C SER A 175 13.16 -2.48 10.57
N ASP A 176 12.06 -1.85 10.17
CA ASP A 176 11.32 -0.91 11.00
C ASP A 176 9.85 -1.32 11.18
N TYR A 177 9.24 -0.93 12.30
CA TYR A 177 7.83 -1.23 12.57
C TYR A 177 6.91 -0.54 11.54
N SER A 178 7.26 0.69 11.13
CA SER A 178 6.56 1.46 10.10
C SER A 178 6.44 0.74 8.75
N GLU A 179 7.39 -0.13 8.39
CA GLU A 179 7.33 -0.91 7.15
C GLU A 179 6.22 -1.97 7.20
N TYR A 180 6.04 -2.63 8.35
CA TYR A 180 4.89 -3.53 8.58
C TYR A 180 3.57 -2.77 8.57
N LEU A 181 3.50 -1.62 9.25
CA LEU A 181 2.30 -0.79 9.26
C LEU A 181 1.94 -0.32 7.84
N THR A 182 2.92 0.07 7.04
CA THR A 182 2.74 0.47 5.64
C THR A 182 2.15 -0.67 4.82
N GLU A 183 2.68 -1.90 4.95
CA GLU A 183 2.10 -3.08 4.31
C GLU A 183 0.64 -3.30 4.73
N TRP A 184 0.35 -3.22 6.04
CA TRP A 184 -1.00 -3.41 6.57
C TRP A 184 -1.99 -2.37 6.04
N LEU A 185 -1.61 -1.10 6.00
CA LEU A 185 -2.44 -0.03 5.46
C LEU A 185 -2.74 -0.26 3.97
N ARG A 186 -1.76 -0.70 3.18
CA ARG A 186 -1.92 -0.98 1.75
C ARG A 186 -2.80 -2.19 1.48
N TYR A 187 -2.72 -3.23 2.30
CA TYR A 187 -3.66 -4.33 2.28
C TYR A 187 -5.10 -3.83 2.53
N ILE A 188 -5.30 -3.02 3.56
CA ILE A 188 -6.62 -2.46 3.90
C ILE A 188 -7.14 -1.54 2.78
N LEU A 189 -6.27 -0.74 2.13
CA LEU A 189 -6.65 0.10 0.99
C LEU A 189 -7.17 -0.71 -0.19
N ASN A 190 -6.78 -1.98 -0.33
CA ASN A 190 -7.28 -2.90 -1.34
C ASN A 190 -8.57 -3.64 -0.93
N ALA A 191 -8.98 -3.56 0.33
CA ALA A 191 -10.18 -4.26 0.81
C ALA A 191 -11.46 -3.67 0.21
N ASN A 192 -12.55 -4.43 0.18
CA ASN A 192 -13.86 -3.93 -0.27
C ASN A 192 -14.54 -3.03 0.80
N ASN A 193 -15.62 -2.34 0.42
CA ASN A 193 -16.31 -1.39 1.31
C ASN A 193 -16.89 -2.04 2.58
N VAL A 194 -17.38 -3.29 2.49
CA VAL A 194 -17.90 -4.03 3.66
C VAL A 194 -16.78 -4.30 4.65
N THR A 195 -15.64 -4.76 4.16
CA THR A 195 -14.43 -5.06 4.94
C THR A 195 -13.89 -3.81 5.64
N ILE A 196 -13.84 -2.66 4.95
CA ILE A 196 -13.40 -1.39 5.57
C ILE A 196 -14.38 -0.92 6.64
N ASN A 197 -15.69 -0.99 6.40
CA ASN A 197 -16.67 -0.63 7.44
C ASN A 197 -16.51 -1.51 8.69
N LYS A 198 -16.30 -2.82 8.50
CA LYS A 198 -16.05 -3.77 9.60
C LYS A 198 -14.79 -3.39 10.37
N LEU A 199 -13.71 -3.00 9.69
CA LEU A 199 -12.48 -2.53 10.33
C LEU A 199 -12.74 -1.33 11.25
N PHE A 200 -13.34 -0.27 10.74
CA PHE A 200 -13.57 0.95 11.53
C PHE A 200 -14.54 0.71 12.70
N TYR A 201 -15.54 -0.14 12.50
CA TYR A 201 -16.42 -0.57 13.59
C TYR A 201 -15.63 -1.27 14.71
N GLU A 202 -14.74 -2.21 14.36
CA GLU A 202 -13.94 -2.94 15.35
C GLU A 202 -12.87 -2.05 16.00
N ILE A 203 -12.26 -1.11 15.27
CA ILE A 203 -11.37 -0.08 15.84
C ILE A 203 -12.13 0.75 16.90
N SER A 204 -13.35 1.21 16.59
CA SER A 204 -14.17 1.95 17.56
C SER A 204 -14.45 1.09 18.80
N ARG A 205 -14.81 -0.19 18.61
CA ARG A 205 -15.12 -1.13 19.70
C ARG A 205 -13.92 -1.40 20.62
N ILE A 206 -12.75 -1.72 20.05
CA ILE A 206 -11.52 -1.97 20.80
C ILE A 206 -11.06 -0.70 21.54
N SER A 207 -11.16 0.46 20.90
CA SER A 207 -10.79 1.71 21.55
C SER A 207 -11.60 1.94 22.83
N LYS A 208 -12.90 1.62 22.81
CA LYS A 208 -13.82 1.80 23.94
C LYS A 208 -13.60 0.77 25.06
N SER A 209 -13.05 -0.42 24.76
CA SER A 209 -12.79 -1.45 25.79
C SER A 209 -11.47 -1.24 26.53
N ASN A 210 -10.48 -0.62 25.89
CA ASN A 210 -9.10 -0.63 26.40
C ASN A 210 -8.66 0.67 27.10
N LEU A 211 -9.52 1.69 27.21
CA LEU A 211 -9.12 3.03 27.67
C LEU A 211 -10.03 3.60 28.77
N TYR A 212 -9.40 4.19 29.79
CA TYR A 212 -10.07 4.86 30.91
C TYR A 212 -10.87 6.10 30.47
N ASN A 213 -12.04 6.31 31.09
CA ASN A 213 -12.88 7.50 30.94
C ASN A 213 -12.15 8.80 31.34
N SER A 214 -11.46 9.41 30.38
CA SER A 214 -10.92 10.76 30.49
C SER A 214 -11.51 11.64 29.38
N THR A 215 -11.58 12.95 29.61
CA THR A 215 -12.08 13.92 28.63
C THR A 215 -11.36 13.84 27.28
N THR A 216 -10.06 13.50 27.30
CA THR A 216 -9.25 13.25 26.10
C THR A 216 -9.75 12.04 25.32
N MET A 217 -10.06 10.93 26.01
CA MET A 217 -10.60 9.72 25.37
C MET A 217 -12.00 9.92 24.82
N ILE A 218 -12.85 10.70 25.49
CA ILE A 218 -14.18 11.06 24.95
C ILE A 218 -14.02 11.77 23.59
N LYS A 219 -13.08 12.72 23.48
CA LYS A 219 -12.80 13.40 22.20
C LYS A 219 -12.27 12.46 21.13
N PHE A 220 -11.40 11.51 21.52
CA PHE A 220 -10.89 10.50 20.60
C PHE A 220 -12.01 9.60 20.07
N HIS A 221 -12.86 9.06 20.94
CA HIS A 221 -14.00 8.23 20.53
C HIS A 221 -14.97 9.00 19.64
N HIS A 222 -15.24 10.28 19.94
CA HIS A 222 -16.08 11.11 19.08
C HIS A 222 -15.49 11.27 17.68
N LYS A 223 -14.18 11.50 17.54
CA LYS A 223 -13.51 11.56 16.23
C LYS A 223 -13.59 10.21 15.49
N LEU A 224 -13.36 9.10 16.19
CA LEU A 224 -13.48 7.76 15.61
C LEU A 224 -14.91 7.45 15.16
N ASP A 225 -15.92 7.83 15.95
CA ASP A 225 -17.32 7.60 15.61
C ASP A 225 -17.74 8.45 14.38
N ILE A 226 -17.22 9.68 14.25
CA ILE A 226 -17.38 10.47 13.02
C ILE A 226 -16.80 9.74 11.80
N ILE A 227 -15.55 9.25 11.89
CA ILE A 227 -14.91 8.56 10.76
C ILE A 227 -15.68 7.27 10.42
N THR A 228 -16.09 6.52 11.45
CA THR A 228 -16.89 5.30 11.28
C THR A 228 -18.21 5.61 10.56
N ALA A 229 -18.88 6.73 10.89
CA ALA A 229 -20.14 7.14 10.28
C ALA A 229 -19.99 7.83 8.90
N SER A 230 -18.81 8.35 8.56
CA SER A 230 -18.59 9.14 7.34
C SER A 230 -18.60 8.34 6.02
N GLY A 231 -18.55 7.00 6.10
CA GLY A 231 -18.58 6.11 4.94
C GLY A 231 -17.22 5.82 4.31
N CYS A 232 -17.19 4.83 3.41
CA CYS A 232 -15.95 4.18 2.97
C CYS A 232 -14.95 5.09 2.25
N ILE A 233 -15.42 6.12 1.54
CA ILE A 233 -14.54 7.07 0.83
C ILE A 233 -13.68 7.85 1.83
N TYR A 234 -14.27 8.35 2.91
CA TYR A 234 -13.56 9.10 3.94
C TYR A 234 -12.67 8.17 4.79
N GLN A 235 -13.15 6.97 5.09
CA GLN A 235 -12.37 5.93 5.77
C GLN A 235 -11.10 5.55 4.99
N ARG A 236 -11.20 5.34 3.67
CA ARG A 236 -10.04 5.11 2.79
C ARG A 236 -9.11 6.31 2.74
N SER A 237 -9.67 7.52 2.68
CA SER A 237 -8.87 8.75 2.70
C SER A 237 -8.07 8.89 4.00
N ALA A 238 -8.63 8.46 5.14
CA ALA A 238 -7.92 8.42 6.41
C ALA A 238 -6.78 7.38 6.40
N ILE A 239 -7.01 6.19 5.83
CA ILE A 239 -5.97 5.15 5.69
C ILE A 239 -4.84 5.64 4.76
N ASP A 240 -5.16 6.22 3.60
CA ASP A 240 -4.16 6.74 2.66
C ASP A 240 -3.39 7.92 3.25
N PHE A 241 -4.05 8.78 4.04
CA PHE A 241 -3.38 9.83 4.79
C PHE A 241 -2.35 9.25 5.77
N LEU A 242 -2.71 8.20 6.53
CA LEU A 242 -1.79 7.55 7.45
C LEU A 242 -0.63 6.86 6.71
N ASP A 243 -0.91 6.14 5.62
CA ASP A 243 0.14 5.49 4.81
C ASP A 243 1.16 6.51 4.30
N GLU A 244 0.72 7.67 3.79
CA GLU A 244 1.61 8.73 3.34
C GLU A 244 2.47 9.35 4.44
N VAL A 245 1.91 9.46 5.65
CA VAL A 245 2.63 9.99 6.79
C VAL A 245 3.71 9.01 7.22
N VAL A 246 3.39 7.73 7.28
CA VAL A 246 4.30 6.64 7.67
C VAL A 246 5.39 6.41 6.61
N SER A 247 5.03 6.43 5.32
CA SER A 247 5.96 6.14 4.22
C SER A 247 6.96 7.28 3.91
N GLY A 248 7.03 8.30 4.78
CA GLY A 248 8.03 9.36 4.70
C GLY A 248 7.91 10.29 3.48
N HIS A 249 6.81 10.23 2.73
CA HIS A 249 6.63 11.10 1.57
C HIS A 249 6.48 12.57 2.01
N ASP A 250 6.83 13.51 1.13
CA ASP A 250 6.78 14.96 1.40
C ASP A 250 5.34 15.50 1.35
N ILE A 251 4.43 14.78 2.02
CA ILE A 251 2.97 15.00 2.04
C ILE A 251 2.61 16.41 2.55
N ILE A 252 3.47 17.03 3.36
CA ILE A 252 3.28 18.38 3.92
C ILE A 252 2.99 19.42 2.82
N LYS A 253 3.59 19.24 1.62
CA LYS A 253 3.38 20.13 0.47
C LYS A 253 2.00 19.99 -0.17
N PHE A 254 1.37 18.82 -0.03
CA PHE A 254 0.11 18.46 -0.69
C PHE A 254 -1.09 18.50 0.24
N VAL A 255 -0.89 18.52 1.55
CA VAL A 255 -2.00 18.64 2.52
C VAL A 255 -2.38 20.09 2.81
N ASN A 256 -3.66 20.30 3.07
CA ASN A 256 -4.20 21.56 3.56
C ASN A 256 -3.44 22.03 4.80
N ARG A 257 -3.28 23.35 4.94
CA ARG A 257 -2.53 23.99 6.04
C ARG A 257 -2.96 23.49 7.42
N GLU A 258 -4.26 23.23 7.59
CA GLU A 258 -4.86 22.73 8.83
C GLU A 258 -4.40 21.31 9.19
N LEU A 259 -4.15 20.46 8.19
CA LEU A 259 -3.71 19.07 8.39
C LEU A 259 -2.19 18.94 8.59
N ARG A 260 -1.40 19.97 8.27
CA ARG A 260 0.06 19.93 8.41
C ARG A 260 0.52 19.63 9.83
N LYS A 261 -0.20 20.15 10.84
CA LYS A 261 0.15 19.87 12.24
C LYS A 261 -0.12 18.41 12.62
N TYR A 262 -1.20 17.80 12.10
CA TYR A 262 -1.43 16.37 12.26
C TYR A 262 -0.30 15.56 11.60
N VAL A 263 0.10 15.91 10.36
CA VAL A 263 1.21 15.24 9.67
C VAL A 263 2.49 15.26 10.50
N ILE A 264 2.89 16.42 11.03
CA ILE A 264 4.11 16.54 11.85
C ILE A 264 4.01 15.67 13.10
N LEU A 265 2.87 15.72 13.82
CA LEU A 265 2.70 14.94 15.04
C LEU A 265 2.71 13.43 14.77
N PHE A 266 2.07 12.97 13.69
CA PHE A 266 2.10 11.57 13.31
C PHE A 266 3.49 11.13 12.83
N LYS A 267 4.24 11.96 12.09
CA LYS A 267 5.64 11.66 11.75
C LYS A 267 6.49 11.48 13.00
N ASN A 268 6.44 12.44 13.92
CA ASN A 268 7.16 12.33 15.19
C ASN A 268 6.73 11.10 16.02
N LEU A 269 5.44 10.72 15.95
CA LEU A 269 4.93 9.52 16.61
C LEU A 269 5.61 8.26 16.04
N PHE A 270 5.62 8.11 14.72
CA PHE A 270 6.20 6.93 14.08
C PHE A 270 7.73 6.90 14.14
N GLU A 271 8.40 8.06 14.06
CA GLU A 271 9.85 8.16 14.30
C GLU A 271 10.23 7.65 15.69
N ILE A 272 9.50 8.05 16.74
CA ILE A 272 9.74 7.53 18.09
C ILE A 272 9.51 6.02 18.16
N VAL A 273 8.48 5.51 17.47
CA VAL A 273 8.20 4.07 17.45
C VAL A 273 9.34 3.33 16.77
N ASP A 274 9.76 3.74 15.58
CA ASP A 274 10.83 3.06 14.82
C ASP A 274 12.18 3.14 15.55
N GLU A 275 12.50 4.27 16.18
CA GLU A 275 13.75 4.44 16.95
C GLU A 275 13.84 3.51 18.18
N ASN A 276 12.70 3.01 18.70
CA ASN A 276 12.66 2.27 19.95
C ASN A 276 12.08 0.84 19.81
N TYR A 277 11.35 0.56 18.73
CA TYR A 277 10.82 -0.77 18.43
C TYR A 277 11.92 -1.60 17.74
N GLU A 278 12.55 -2.49 18.50
CA GLU A 278 13.56 -3.37 17.94
C GLU A 278 12.91 -4.54 17.17
N VAL A 279 13.07 -4.58 15.85
CA VAL A 279 12.68 -5.72 15.00
C VAL A 279 13.72 -6.84 15.12
N ASN A 280 13.79 -7.45 16.31
CA ASN A 280 14.57 -8.66 16.55
C ASN A 280 13.79 -9.92 16.13
N THR A 281 14.45 -11.07 16.10
CA THR A 281 13.86 -12.36 15.64
C THR A 281 12.55 -12.73 16.33
N THR A 282 12.33 -12.33 17.58
CA THR A 282 11.09 -12.61 18.30
C THR A 282 9.98 -11.67 17.85
N ASN A 283 10.25 -10.37 17.81
CA ASN A 283 9.29 -9.36 17.39
C ASN A 283 8.93 -9.51 15.90
N GLU A 284 9.92 -9.79 15.04
CA GLU A 284 9.73 -10.08 13.61
C GLU A 284 8.74 -11.23 13.39
N LYS A 285 8.88 -12.34 14.13
CA LYS A 285 7.95 -13.47 14.04
C LYS A 285 6.50 -13.11 14.41
N GLU A 286 6.32 -12.28 15.43
CA GLU A 286 4.98 -11.82 15.80
C GLU A 286 4.41 -10.83 14.76
N LEU A 287 5.23 -9.93 14.22
CA LEU A 287 4.82 -9.00 13.16
C LEU A 287 4.46 -9.74 11.86
N ASP A 288 5.22 -10.75 11.46
CA ASP A 288 4.91 -11.62 10.32
C ASP A 288 3.62 -12.41 10.53
N LYS A 289 3.40 -12.91 11.75
CA LYS A 289 2.16 -13.59 12.11
C LYS A 289 0.96 -12.64 12.03
N ILE A 290 1.07 -11.42 12.54
CA ILE A 290 0.04 -10.38 12.40
C ILE A 290 -0.24 -10.11 10.92
N SER A 291 0.82 -9.89 10.12
CA SER A 291 0.71 -9.61 8.69
C SER A 291 -0.03 -10.71 7.94
N LYS A 292 0.31 -11.98 8.20
CA LYS A 292 -0.39 -13.14 7.62
C LYS A 292 -1.85 -13.21 8.04
N ARG A 293 -2.17 -12.95 9.31
CA ARG A 293 -3.57 -12.93 9.78
C ARG A 293 -4.38 -11.79 9.16
N LEU A 294 -3.78 -10.62 8.98
CA LEU A 294 -4.41 -9.49 8.31
C LEU A 294 -4.67 -9.80 6.83
N HIS A 295 -3.69 -10.42 6.15
CA HIS A 295 -3.84 -10.87 4.78
C HIS A 295 -4.98 -11.89 4.64
N LEU A 296 -5.01 -12.91 5.50
CA LEU A 296 -6.08 -13.91 5.54
C LEU A 296 -7.46 -13.27 5.81
N TRP A 297 -7.53 -12.24 6.65
CA TRP A 297 -8.78 -11.52 6.88
C TRP A 297 -9.31 -10.78 5.65
N ILE A 298 -8.42 -10.23 4.82
CA ILE A 298 -8.81 -9.52 3.61
C ILE A 298 -9.25 -10.50 2.52
N GLU A 299 -8.60 -11.67 2.44
CA GLU A 299 -8.91 -12.68 1.43
C GLU A 299 -10.03 -13.65 1.83
N SER A 300 -10.33 -13.80 3.13
CA SER A 300 -11.30 -14.77 3.64
C SER A 300 -12.45 -14.11 4.38
N GLU A 301 -13.67 -14.46 3.99
CA GLU A 301 -14.90 -14.00 4.67
C GLU A 301 -15.06 -14.56 6.10
N ASN A 302 -14.37 -15.65 6.42
CA ASN A 302 -14.53 -16.39 7.67
C ASN A 302 -13.56 -16.00 8.80
N PHE A 303 -12.69 -15.02 8.57
CA PHE A 303 -11.72 -14.59 9.57
C PHE A 303 -12.17 -13.29 10.26
N GLU A 304 -11.95 -13.19 11.57
CA GLU A 304 -12.30 -12.00 12.34
C GLU A 304 -11.12 -11.04 12.47
N ILE A 305 -11.36 -9.75 12.20
CA ILE A 305 -10.35 -8.69 12.31
C ILE A 305 -10.02 -8.33 13.75
N ARG A 306 -10.98 -8.46 14.67
CA ARG A 306 -10.79 -8.02 16.05
C ARG A 306 -9.58 -8.69 16.74
N PRO A 307 -9.43 -10.02 16.69
CA PRO A 307 -8.23 -10.67 17.24
C PRO A 307 -6.92 -10.19 16.62
N VAL A 308 -6.91 -9.75 15.35
CA VAL A 308 -5.70 -9.20 14.72
C VAL A 308 -5.40 -7.81 15.25
N LEU A 309 -6.43 -6.97 15.42
CA LEU A 309 -6.27 -5.63 16.01
C LEU A 309 -5.84 -5.70 17.48
N GLU A 310 -6.36 -6.68 18.23
CA GLU A 310 -5.93 -6.95 19.62
C GLU A 310 -4.45 -7.38 19.65
N ASP A 311 -4.02 -8.30 18.78
CA ASP A 311 -2.60 -8.67 18.65
C ASP A 311 -1.69 -7.45 18.35
N ILE A 312 -2.12 -6.53 17.47
CA ILE A 312 -1.37 -5.30 17.15
C ILE A 312 -1.22 -4.43 18.40
N VAL A 313 -2.32 -4.20 19.12
CA VAL A 313 -2.33 -3.36 20.33
C VAL A 313 -1.45 -3.99 21.41
N ASP A 314 -1.60 -5.28 21.66
CA ASP A 314 -0.84 -6.01 22.68
C ASP A 314 0.66 -6.05 22.35
N ASN A 315 1.02 -6.26 21.09
CA ASN A 315 2.40 -6.26 20.64
C ASN A 315 3.09 -4.90 20.87
N ILE A 316 2.44 -3.80 20.49
CA ILE A 316 2.97 -2.45 20.73
C ILE A 316 3.02 -2.15 22.23
N TRP A 317 1.95 -2.44 22.96
CA TRP A 317 1.87 -2.19 24.40
C TRP A 317 2.99 -2.91 25.16
N TYR A 318 3.20 -4.20 24.88
CA TYR A 318 4.26 -5.00 25.48
C TYR A 318 5.66 -4.43 25.22
N ASN A 319 5.92 -3.90 24.02
CA ASN A 319 7.21 -3.29 23.68
C ASN A 319 7.38 -1.91 24.35
N VAL A 320 6.34 -1.07 24.32
CA VAL A 320 6.35 0.26 24.96
C VAL A 320 6.67 0.18 26.46
N GLN A 321 6.16 -0.83 27.17
CA GLN A 321 6.44 -1.02 28.60
C GLN A 321 7.92 -1.22 28.93
N LYS A 322 8.73 -1.69 27.96
CA LYS A 322 10.16 -1.93 28.12
C LYS A 322 11.02 -0.72 27.77
N TRP A 323 10.45 0.26 27.07
CA TRP A 323 11.19 1.45 26.66
C TRP A 323 11.55 2.32 27.85
N PRO A 324 12.60 3.16 27.75
CA PRO A 324 12.94 4.10 28.81
C PRO A 324 11.75 5.01 29.16
N THR A 325 11.54 5.31 30.45
CA THR A 325 10.41 6.13 30.93
C THR A 325 10.29 7.47 30.19
N LYS A 326 11.41 8.10 29.84
CA LYS A 326 11.44 9.35 29.06
C LYS A 326 10.78 9.18 27.68
N VAL A 327 11.03 8.07 27.00
CA VAL A 327 10.44 7.74 25.69
C VAL A 327 8.94 7.49 25.85
N GLN A 328 8.53 6.72 26.87
CA GLN A 328 7.11 6.47 27.15
C GLN A 328 6.33 7.78 27.42
N ILE A 329 6.91 8.70 28.19
CA ILE A 329 6.32 10.03 28.44
C ILE A 329 6.21 10.82 27.13
N ASN A 330 7.26 10.82 26.30
CA ASN A 330 7.25 11.53 25.03
C ASN A 330 6.16 11.00 24.08
N LEU A 331 6.08 9.68 23.93
CA LEU A 331 5.04 8.98 23.17
C LEU A 331 3.64 9.40 23.65
N ARG A 332 3.41 9.38 24.97
CA ARG A 332 2.12 9.77 25.58
C ARG A 332 1.76 11.23 25.30
N ASN A 333 2.74 12.14 25.35
CA ASN A 333 2.51 13.56 25.09
C ASN A 333 2.08 13.77 23.63
N ILE A 334 2.79 13.17 22.67
CA ILE A 334 2.44 13.27 21.24
C ILE A 334 1.04 12.70 20.97
N CYS A 335 0.73 11.50 21.51
CA CYS A 335 -0.61 10.93 21.39
C CYS A 335 -1.69 11.85 21.96
N THR A 336 -1.44 12.49 23.10
CA THR A 336 -2.37 13.44 23.72
C THR A 336 -2.57 14.67 22.83
N GLU A 337 -1.50 15.20 22.24
CA GLU A 337 -1.58 16.31 21.30
C GLU A 337 -2.39 15.96 20.05
N ILE A 338 -2.16 14.80 19.44
CA ILE A 338 -2.92 14.32 18.28
C ILE A 338 -4.43 14.26 18.60
N ILE A 339 -4.79 13.69 19.76
CA ILE A 339 -6.19 13.53 20.16
C ILE A 339 -6.84 14.89 20.41
N THR A 340 -6.16 15.78 21.12
CA THR A 340 -6.71 17.07 21.57
C THR A 340 -6.66 18.17 20.52
N LEU A 341 -5.92 17.97 19.44
CA LEU A 341 -5.85 18.91 18.33
C LEU A 341 -7.25 19.14 17.75
N LYS A 342 -7.59 20.40 17.44
CA LYS A 342 -8.93 20.75 16.96
C LYS A 342 -9.13 20.37 15.50
#